data_AF-A0A957P1U1-F1
#
_entry.id   AF-A0A957P1U1-F1
#
_cell.length_a   1.000
_cell.length_b   1.000
_cell.length_c   1.000
_cell.angle_alpha   90.00
_cell.angle_beta   90.00
_cell.angle_gamma   90.00
#
_symmetry.space_group_name_H-M   'P 1'
#
loop_
_entity.id
_entity.type
_entity.pdbx_description
1 polymer ?
#
loop_
_entity_poly.entity_id
_entity_poly.type
_entity_poly.pdbx_seq_one_letter_code
_entity_poly.pdbx_strand_id
1 'polypeptide(L)'
;MPPFQINQKKLAQLGVTIEPFDFDAATDAQWEALHDLFVQASAESSPEDPAPLLENTIRNMSNVPPVVDLMRWLAWRGDTLVGNAAVSFMRTEENQHILELD
;
A
#
# COMPACT_ATOMS: atom_id res chain seq x y z
N MET A 1 11.77 -6.19 -19.35
CA MET A 1 11.03 -5.17 -18.58
C MET A 1 12.01 -4.08 -18.19
N PRO A 2 11.86 -2.82 -18.61
CA PRO A 2 12.74 -1.75 -18.13
C PRO A 2 12.48 -1.53 -16.63
N PRO A 3 13.50 -1.17 -15.84
CA PRO A 3 13.30 -0.85 -14.43
C PRO A 3 12.40 0.39 -14.30
N PHE A 4 11.41 0.34 -13.41
CA PHE A 4 10.66 1.52 -13.00
C PHE A 4 11.65 2.54 -12.42
N GLN A 5 12.01 3.55 -13.21
CA GLN A 5 12.85 4.65 -12.73
C GLN A 5 11.96 5.69 -12.06
N ILE A 6 11.87 5.62 -10.73
CA ILE A 6 11.29 6.69 -9.94
C ILE A 6 12.16 7.94 -10.12
N ASN A 7 11.60 9.00 -10.70
CA ASN A 7 12.32 10.25 -10.90
C ASN A 7 12.41 11.03 -9.58
N GLN A 8 13.38 10.65 -8.75
CA GLN A 8 13.58 11.23 -7.41
C GLN A 8 13.82 12.74 -7.45
N LYS A 9 14.46 13.27 -8.50
CA LYS A 9 14.65 14.73 -8.66
C LYS A 9 13.32 15.47 -8.76
N LYS A 10 12.35 14.92 -9.49
CA LYS A 10 11.03 15.54 -9.65
C LYS A 10 10.20 15.45 -8.37
N LEU A 11 10.28 14.33 -7.64
CA LEU A 11 9.58 14.16 -6.37
C LEU A 11 10.14 15.07 -5.27
N ALA A 12 11.47 15.19 -5.19
CA ALA A 12 12.11 16.11 -4.25
C ALA A 12 11.71 17.58 -4.50
N GLN A 13 11.56 17.98 -5.77
CA GLN A 13 11.05 19.33 -6.13
C GLN A 13 9.60 19.56 -5.67
N LEU A 14 8.80 18.49 -5.56
CA LEU A 14 7.43 18.53 -5.06
C LEU A 14 7.34 18.35 -3.53
N GLY A 15 8.48 18.26 -2.84
CA GLY A 15 8.56 17.97 -1.42
C GLY A 15 8.04 16.58 -1.06
N VAL A 16 8.11 15.62 -1.99
CA VAL A 16 7.62 14.25 -1.80
C VAL A 16 8.80 13.28 -1.59
N THR A 17 8.74 12.49 -0.52
CA THR A 17 9.64 11.36 -0.26
C THR A 17 8.89 10.04 -0.41
N ILE A 18 9.59 8.98 -0.81
CA ILE A 18 9.02 7.63 -0.93
C ILE A 18 9.84 6.69 -0.06
N GLU A 19 9.16 5.94 0.78
CA GLU A 19 9.78 5.05 1.77
C GLU A 19 9.12 3.67 1.73
N PRO A 20 9.88 2.57 1.91
CA PRO A 20 9.29 1.24 2.07
C PRO A 20 8.35 1.19 3.27
N PHE A 21 7.29 0.40 3.16
CA PHE A 21 6.37 0.11 4.25
C PHE A 21 6.53 -1.34 4.67
N ASP A 22 6.93 -1.54 5.92
CA ASP A 22 7.02 -2.84 6.56
C ASP A 22 5.80 -3.00 7.48
N PHE A 23 4.95 -3.98 7.18
CA PHE A 23 3.72 -4.23 7.94
C PHE A 23 4.01 -4.70 9.38
N ASP A 24 5.11 -5.42 9.58
CA ASP A 24 5.48 -6.00 10.87
C ASP A 24 6.14 -4.97 11.80
N ALA A 25 6.75 -3.92 11.21
CA ALA A 25 7.45 -2.86 11.92
C ALA A 25 6.74 -1.49 11.84
N ALA A 26 5.56 -1.43 11.24
CA ALA A 26 4.80 -0.18 11.08
C ALA A 26 4.40 0.40 12.45
N THR A 27 4.66 1.68 12.62
CA THR A 27 4.25 2.45 13.80
C THR A 27 2.77 2.82 13.73
N ASP A 28 2.16 3.11 14.89
CA ASP A 28 0.76 3.57 14.98
C ASP A 28 0.52 4.80 14.09
N ALA A 29 1.44 5.77 14.08
CA ALA A 29 1.33 6.97 13.26
C ALA A 29 1.33 6.67 11.74
N GLN A 30 2.07 5.66 11.30
CA GLN A 30 2.06 5.23 9.89
C GLN A 30 0.74 4.53 9.54
N TRP A 31 0.19 3.75 10.46
CA TRP A 31 -1.12 3.12 10.29
C TRP A 31 -2.26 4.14 10.24
N GLU A 32 -2.23 5.14 11.12
CA GLU A 32 -3.18 6.26 11.12
C GLU A 32 -3.10 7.04 9.81
N ALA A 33 -1.90 7.43 9.36
CA ALA A 33 -1.75 8.16 8.10
C ALA A 33 -2.23 7.36 6.87
N LEU A 34 -2.01 6.04 6.87
CA LEU A 34 -2.49 5.15 5.82
C LEU A 34 -4.00 4.97 5.84
N HIS A 35 -4.59 4.90 7.03
CA HIS A 35 -6.03 4.88 7.22
C HIS A 35 -6.67 6.19 6.74
N ASP A 36 -6.12 7.35 7.11
CA ASP A 36 -6.61 8.66 6.65
C ASP A 36 -6.62 8.75 5.12
N LEU A 37 -5.56 8.28 4.46
CA LEU A 37 -5.48 8.22 3.00
C LEU A 37 -6.62 7.37 2.40
N PHE A 38 -6.93 6.23 3.00
CA PHE A 38 -8.01 5.34 2.53
C PHE A 38 -9.40 5.88 2.83
N VAL A 39 -9.60 6.54 3.98
CA VAL A 39 -10.85 7.23 4.28
C VAL A 39 -11.13 8.30 3.22
N GLN A 40 -10.11 9.11 2.88
CA GLN A 40 -10.23 10.12 1.85
C GLN A 40 -10.54 9.49 0.48
N ALA A 41 -9.78 8.47 0.07
CA ALA A 41 -9.99 7.80 -1.20
C ALA A 41 -11.38 7.14 -1.29
N SER A 42 -11.86 6.55 -0.19
CA SER A 42 -13.19 5.93 -0.11
C SER A 42 -14.30 6.98 -0.20
N ALA A 43 -14.15 8.13 0.45
CA ALA A 43 -15.11 9.22 0.37
C ALA A 43 -15.23 9.77 -1.07
N GLU A 44 -14.15 9.69 -1.85
CA GLU A 44 -14.15 10.08 -3.27
C GLU A 44 -14.77 9.01 -4.18
N SER A 45 -14.51 7.72 -3.94
CA SER A 45 -14.98 6.63 -4.82
C SER A 45 -16.36 6.09 -4.49
N SER A 46 -16.72 6.11 -3.20
CA SER A 46 -17.89 5.42 -2.62
C SER A 46 -18.42 6.22 -1.41
N PRO A 47 -18.94 7.44 -1.63
CA PRO A 47 -19.35 8.36 -0.55
C PRO A 47 -20.49 7.85 0.33
N GLU A 48 -21.27 6.90 -0.16
CA GLU A 48 -22.37 6.24 0.57
C GLU A 48 -21.89 5.17 1.56
N ASP A 49 -20.68 4.64 1.36
CA ASP A 49 -20.11 3.62 2.23
C ASP A 49 -19.49 4.29 3.47
N PRO A 50 -19.71 3.72 4.67
CA PRO A 50 -19.08 4.23 5.88
C PRO A 50 -17.57 4.10 5.77
N ALA A 51 -16.86 5.10 6.30
CA ALA A 51 -15.40 5.09 6.36
C ALA A 51 -14.89 3.79 7.03
N PRO A 52 -13.83 3.16 6.48
CA PRO A 52 -13.26 1.97 7.10
C PRO A 52 -12.76 2.30 8.51
N LEU A 53 -12.82 1.33 9.42
CA LEU A 53 -12.19 1.45 10.75
C LEU A 53 -10.68 1.21 10.62
N LEU A 54 -9.86 1.89 11.45
CA LEU A 54 -8.41 1.70 11.49
C LEU A 54 -8.03 0.23 11.68
N GLU A 55 -8.68 -0.47 12.61
CA GLU A 55 -8.45 -1.89 12.86
C GLU A 55 -8.74 -2.76 11.61
N ASN A 56 -9.75 -2.39 10.82
CA ASN A 56 -10.06 -3.10 9.58
C ASN A 56 -8.95 -2.87 8.55
N THR A 57 -8.41 -1.65 8.45
CA THR A 57 -7.25 -1.35 7.60
C THR A 57 -6.06 -2.20 8.00
N ILE A 58 -5.67 -2.19 9.28
CA ILE A 58 -4.53 -2.96 9.80
C ILE A 58 -4.70 -4.44 9.50
N ARG A 59 -5.87 -5.01 9.81
CA ARG A 59 -6.16 -6.44 9.59
C ARG A 59 -6.12 -6.80 8.10
N ASN A 60 -6.76 -6.02 7.25
CA ASN A 60 -6.81 -6.31 5.82
C ASN A 60 -5.43 -6.21 5.17
N MET A 61 -4.59 -5.29 5.64
CA MET A 61 -3.26 -5.06 5.10
C MET A 61 -2.22 -6.05 5.62
N SER A 62 -2.37 -6.52 6.86
CA SER A 62 -1.42 -7.46 7.48
C SER A 62 -1.70 -8.92 7.13
N ASN A 63 -2.92 -9.24 6.66
CA ASN A 63 -3.32 -10.60 6.31
C ASN A 63 -2.87 -10.99 4.88
N VAL A 64 -1.57 -10.98 4.63
CA VAL A 64 -0.99 -11.38 3.34
C VAL A 64 -0.86 -12.92 3.28
N PRO A 65 -1.42 -13.59 2.26
CA PRO A 65 -1.26 -15.03 2.12
C PRO A 65 0.22 -15.44 1.99
N PRO A 66 0.66 -16.57 2.57
CA PRO A 66 2.07 -17.01 2.52
C PRO A 66 2.63 -17.22 1.10
N VAL A 67 1.76 -17.44 0.13
CA VAL A 67 2.10 -17.61 -1.30
C VAL A 67 2.28 -16.29 -2.04
N VAL A 68 2.12 -15.15 -1.37
CA VAL A 68 2.24 -13.80 -1.94
C VAL A 68 3.36 -13.04 -1.23
N ASP A 69 4.36 -12.61 -2.00
CA ASP A 69 5.31 -11.59 -1.57
C ASP A 69 4.71 -10.22 -1.88
N LEU A 70 4.50 -9.39 -0.85
CA LEU A 70 3.96 -8.04 -1.00
C LEU A 70 5.01 -7.01 -0.61
N MET A 71 5.39 -6.16 -1.57
CA MET A 71 6.22 -4.97 -1.32
C MET A 71 5.36 -3.73 -1.39
N ARG A 72 5.46 -2.84 -0.41
CA ARG A 72 4.69 -1.60 -0.37
C ARG A 72 5.59 -0.40 -0.09
N TRP A 73 5.21 0.74 -0.63
CA TRP A 73 5.85 2.02 -0.41
C TRP A 73 4.82 3.08 -0.09
N LEU A 74 5.19 4.00 0.80
CA LEU A 74 4.43 5.18 1.18
C LEU A 74 5.08 6.42 0.58
N ALA A 75 4.25 7.33 0.06
CA ALA A 75 4.69 8.61 -0.47
C ALA A 75 4.25 9.73 0.50
N TRP A 76 5.22 10.41 1.08
CA TRP A 76 5.03 11.44 2.10
C TRP A 76 5.28 12.83 1.53
N ARG A 77 4.52 13.83 1.98
CA ARG A 77 4.80 15.25 1.81
C ARG A 77 4.81 15.92 3.19
N GLY A 78 5.99 16.11 3.77
CA GLY A 78 6.10 16.41 5.20
C GLY A 78 5.57 15.23 6.01
N ASP A 79 4.73 15.51 7.01
CA ASP A 79 4.10 14.48 7.86
C ASP A 79 2.80 13.90 7.26
N THR A 80 2.41 14.34 6.07
CA THR A 80 1.18 13.90 5.41
C THR A 80 1.46 12.80 4.40
N LEU A 81 0.77 11.67 4.54
CA LEU A 81 0.78 10.63 3.53
C LEU A 81 -0.09 11.05 2.34
N VAL A 82 0.51 11.11 1.15
CA VAL A 82 -0.15 11.58 -0.08
C VAL A 82 -0.30 10.49 -1.14
N GLY A 83 0.18 9.27 -0.85
CA GLY A 83 0.04 8.15 -1.75
C GLY A 83 0.63 6.87 -1.19
N ASN A 84 0.23 5.75 -1.79
CA ASN A 84 0.82 4.45 -1.53
C ASN A 84 0.98 3.71 -2.86
N ALA A 85 1.95 2.81 -2.93
CA ALA A 85 2.16 1.91 -4.06
C ALA A 85 2.47 0.52 -3.53
N ALA A 86 2.00 -0.51 -4.22
CA ALA A 86 2.30 -1.89 -3.88
C ALA A 86 2.60 -2.72 -5.11
N VAL A 87 3.46 -3.71 -4.95
CA VAL A 87 3.74 -4.76 -5.93
C VAL A 87 3.61 -6.09 -5.21
N SER A 88 2.79 -6.99 -5.76
CA SER A 88 2.66 -8.36 -5.28
C SER A 88 3.28 -9.34 -6.29
N PHE A 89 3.95 -10.36 -5.78
CA PHE A 89 4.46 -11.49 -6.54
C PHE A 89 3.84 -12.76 -5.97
N MET A 90 3.27 -13.60 -6.85
CA MET A 90 2.81 -14.93 -6.44
C MET A 90 3.98 -15.91 -6.54
N ARG A 91 4.24 -16.66 -5.47
CA ARG A 91 5.20 -17.77 -5.47
C ARG A 91 4.56 -18.96 -6.19
N THR A 92 4.78 -19.06 -7.50
CA THR A 92 4.15 -20.07 -8.37
C THR A 92 4.73 -21.47 -8.20
N GLU A 93 5.91 -21.61 -7.59
CA GLU A 93 6.56 -22.91 -7.36
C GLU A 93 5.83 -23.77 -6.29
N GLU A 94 5.06 -23.13 -5.39
CA GLU A 94 4.31 -23.83 -4.33
C GLU A 94 2.84 -24.11 -4.69
N ASN A 95 2.37 -23.67 -5.87
CA ASN A 95 0.94 -23.68 -6.21
C ASN A 95 0.62 -24.62 -7.37
N GLN A 96 0.88 -25.93 -7.20
CA GLN A 96 0.55 -26.97 -8.19
C GLN A 96 -0.97 -27.18 -8.44
N HIS A 97 -1.84 -26.38 -7.80
CA HIS A 97 -3.28 -26.61 -7.79
C HIS A 97 -4.13 -25.44 -8.34
N ILE A 98 -3.54 -24.31 -8.73
CA ILE A 98 -4.33 -23.23 -9.35
C ILE A 98 -4.32 -23.41 -10.87
N LEU A 99 -5.36 -24.10 -11.35
CA LEU A 99 -5.83 -24.01 -12.72
C LEU A 99 -6.59 -22.68 -12.84
N GLU A 100 -6.04 -21.71 -13.56
CA GLU A 100 -6.71 -20.44 -13.86
C GLU A 100 -7.60 -20.63 -15.10
N LEU A 101 -8.88 -20.25 -15.00
CA LEU A 101 -9.77 -20.02 -16.13
C LEU A 101 -10.22 -18.56 -16.03
N ASP A 102 -9.87 -17.80 -17.08
CA ASP A 102 -10.24 -16.40 -17.34
C ASP A 102 -11.76 -16.25 -17.55
#